data_AF-T0NCH5-F1
#
_entry.id   AF-T0NCH5-F1
#
_cell.length_a   1.000
_cell.length_b   1.000
_cell.length_c   1.000
_cell.angle_alpha   90.00
_cell.angle_beta   90.00
_cell.angle_gamma   90.00
#
_symmetry.space_group_name_H-M   'P 1'
#
loop_
_entity.id
_entity.type
_entity.pdbx_description
1 polymer ?
#
loop_
_entity_poly.entity_id
_entity_poly.type
_entity_poly.pdbx_seq_one_letter_code
_entity_poly.pdbx_strand_id
1 'polypeptide(L)'
;MAPLRYILLITTISISADYIFTIMSLDPRANFTTFLGGKTLTLIGWSVISIFILSSMVFERPFCNYLCIEGAKLGVLGTLRPITIIRNEESCIGCSKCNRVCPMNINVASHGQVRSLQCINCMECVAACPEKNTLKVNVVPIKKVNKKVVLSLSTIAFLFIVYTGLNSSSLFEILERNNTIPVSAPVSTTITGEAAAGYGDAVGIADGVYEGTGTGFRGQMTVEVTVKSQQITQIEVTKTTDDAKWFNRAYSIITSNIIKNQSADVEVVSGATYSSMGIKEGVANALINAGGKSVKAIVNDLPKEGKGQHGKRR
;
A
#
# COMPACT_ATOMS: atom_id res chain seq x y z
N MET A 1 -7.60 -2.46 29.09
CA MET A 1 -8.97 -2.39 28.54
C MET A 1 -8.98 -3.16 27.23
N ALA A 2 -9.65 -4.31 27.16
CA ALA A 2 -9.84 -5.00 25.89
C ALA A 2 -10.75 -4.09 25.03
N PRO A 3 -10.26 -3.49 23.93
CA PRO A 3 -10.96 -2.43 23.26
C PRO A 3 -12.17 -3.01 22.56
N LEU A 4 -13.28 -2.29 22.65
CA LEU A 4 -14.58 -2.47 21.98
C LEU A 4 -14.54 -3.28 20.67
N ARG A 5 -13.53 -3.09 19.82
CA ARG A 5 -13.28 -3.84 18.59
C ARG A 5 -13.25 -5.37 18.73
N TYR A 6 -12.74 -5.95 19.82
CA TYR A 6 -12.73 -7.41 19.98
C TYR A 6 -14.09 -7.95 20.43
N ILE A 7 -14.84 -7.15 21.19
CA ILE A 7 -16.23 -7.47 21.53
C ILE A 7 -17.05 -7.47 20.24
N LEU A 8 -16.92 -6.43 19.42
CA LEU A 8 -17.52 -6.38 18.08
C LEU A 8 -17.11 -7.60 17.24
N LEU A 9 -15.81 -7.91 17.16
CA LEU A 9 -15.33 -9.07 16.41
C LEU A 9 -15.93 -10.39 16.92
N ILE A 10 -15.97 -10.64 18.23
CA ILE A 10 -16.58 -11.84 18.81
C ILE A 10 -18.07 -11.90 18.48
N THR A 11 -18.80 -10.80 18.68
CA THR A 11 -20.23 -10.72 18.35
C THR A 11 -20.49 -10.94 16.86
N THR A 12 -19.64 -10.43 15.96
CA THR A 12 -19.75 -10.64 14.51
C THR A 12 -19.43 -12.07 14.08
N ILE A 13 -18.57 -12.77 14.82
CA ILE A 13 -18.25 -14.18 14.54
C ILE A 13 -19.37 -15.08 15.09
N SER A 14 -20.00 -14.70 16.20
CA SER A 14 -21.08 -15.45 16.84
C SER A 14 -22.44 -15.28 16.16
N ILE A 15 -22.70 -14.14 15.52
CA ILE A 15 -23.94 -13.87 14.81
C ILE A 15 -23.68 -14.14 13.32
N SER A 16 -24.35 -15.15 12.76
CA SER A 16 -24.17 -15.65 11.40
C SER A 16 -24.35 -14.60 10.28
N ALA A 17 -24.03 -15.00 9.05
CA ALA A 17 -23.86 -14.17 7.83
C ALA A 17 -24.95 -13.13 7.52
N ASP A 18 -26.15 -13.24 8.08
CA ASP A 18 -27.23 -12.28 7.86
C ASP A 18 -26.96 -10.90 8.49
N TYR A 19 -26.19 -10.83 9.59
CA TYR A 19 -25.78 -9.55 10.20
C TYR A 19 -24.54 -8.93 9.57
N ILE A 20 -23.79 -9.67 8.74
CA ILE A 20 -22.61 -9.14 8.04
C ILE A 20 -23.01 -8.03 7.08
N PHE A 21 -24.16 -8.14 6.40
CA PHE A 21 -24.66 -7.10 5.51
C PHE A 21 -25.04 -5.82 6.27
N THR A 22 -25.62 -5.96 7.46
CA THR A 22 -26.00 -4.84 8.34
C THR A 22 -24.78 -4.17 8.98
N ILE A 23 -23.71 -4.92 9.25
CA ILE A 23 -22.45 -4.36 9.76
C ILE A 23 -21.63 -3.73 8.63
N MET A 24 -21.71 -4.26 7.41
CA MET A 24 -21.05 -3.68 6.24
C MET A 24 -21.65 -2.33 5.84
N SER A 25 -22.94 -2.10 6.09
CA SER A 25 -23.57 -0.77 5.93
C SER A 25 -23.22 0.21 7.06
N LEU A 26 -22.65 -0.27 8.18
CA LEU A 26 -22.12 0.54 9.26
C LEU A 26 -20.62 0.83 9.12
N ASP A 27 -19.92 0.24 8.14
CA ASP A 27 -18.50 0.52 7.90
C ASP A 27 -18.34 1.94 7.30
N PRO A 28 -17.76 2.89 8.06
CA PRO A 28 -17.56 4.25 7.58
C PRO A 28 -16.68 4.30 6.33
N ARG A 29 -15.73 3.37 6.17
CA ARG A 29 -14.86 3.29 4.99
C ARG A 29 -15.66 2.89 3.76
N ALA A 30 -16.49 1.86 3.87
CA ALA A 30 -17.31 1.37 2.77
C ALA A 30 -18.34 2.42 2.32
N ASN A 31 -18.99 3.10 3.29
CA ASN A 31 -19.89 4.21 3.00
C ASN A 31 -19.15 5.37 2.33
N PHE A 32 -17.95 5.72 2.80
CA PHE A 32 -17.14 6.77 2.19
C PHE A 32 -16.71 6.43 0.75
N THR A 33 -16.31 5.18 0.47
CA THR A 33 -15.99 4.77 -0.91
C THR A 33 -17.21 4.73 -1.82
N THR A 34 -18.38 4.37 -1.28
CA THR A 34 -19.65 4.37 -2.01
C THR A 34 -20.06 5.79 -2.40
N PHE A 35 -19.86 6.75 -1.48
CA PHE A 35 -20.05 8.17 -1.72
C PHE A 35 -19.14 8.70 -2.83
N LEU A 36 -17.84 8.40 -2.76
CA LEU A 36 -16.87 8.80 -3.80
C LEU A 36 -17.16 8.16 -5.15
N GLY A 37 -17.77 6.97 -5.17
CA GLY A 37 -18.22 6.30 -6.38
C GLY A 37 -19.51 6.88 -6.99
N GLY A 38 -20.03 8.00 -6.48
CA GLY A 38 -21.22 8.68 -7.02
C GLY A 38 -22.54 7.98 -6.73
N LYS A 39 -22.57 6.98 -5.84
CA LYS A 39 -23.78 6.25 -5.46
C LYS A 39 -24.54 6.99 -4.36
N THR A 40 -25.87 6.88 -4.35
CA THR A 40 -26.71 7.49 -3.33
C THR A 40 -26.50 6.82 -1.98
N LEU A 41 -26.13 7.62 -0.98
CA LEU A 41 -26.02 7.17 0.40
C LEU A 41 -27.40 7.14 1.06
N THR A 42 -27.63 6.13 1.90
CA THR A 42 -28.78 6.09 2.79
C THR A 42 -28.66 7.16 3.88
N LEU A 43 -29.78 7.56 4.49
CA LEU A 43 -29.79 8.50 5.63
C LEU A 43 -28.90 8.00 6.80
N ILE A 44 -28.82 6.68 6.96
CA ILE A 44 -27.96 6.02 7.95
C ILE A 44 -26.48 6.19 7.57
N GLY A 45 -26.11 6.08 6.29
CA GLY A 45 -24.73 6.30 5.84
C GLY A 45 -24.22 7.71 6.13
N TRP A 46 -25.07 8.72 5.90
CA TRP A 46 -24.75 10.12 6.21
C TRP A 46 -24.57 10.38 7.71
N SER A 47 -25.41 9.77 8.56
CA SER A 47 -25.28 9.93 10.01
C SER A 47 -24.00 9.28 10.55
N VAL A 48 -23.65 8.08 10.06
CA VAL A 48 -22.41 7.38 10.42
C VAL A 48 -21.18 8.17 10.00
N ILE A 49 -21.13 8.70 8.77
CA ILE A 49 -20.02 9.53 8.30
C ILE A 49 -19.89 10.80 9.14
N SER A 50 -21.00 11.47 9.44
CA SER A 50 -21.00 12.72 10.22
C SER A 50 -20.47 12.49 11.65
N ILE A 51 -20.92 11.43 12.31
CA ILE A 51 -20.42 11.02 13.64
C ILE A 51 -18.93 10.69 13.57
N PHE A 52 -18.49 10.01 12.51
CA PHE A 52 -17.09 9.65 12.34
C PHE A 52 -16.19 10.85 12.13
N ILE A 53 -16.61 11.83 11.31
CA ILE A 53 -15.89 13.09 11.10
C ILE A 53 -15.73 13.84 12.42
N LEU A 54 -16.82 13.98 13.19
CA LEU A 54 -16.78 14.63 14.50
C LEU A 54 -15.84 13.90 15.46
N SER A 55 -15.88 12.56 15.48
CA SER A 55 -14.97 11.74 16.30
C SER A 55 -13.51 11.91 15.87
N SER A 56 -13.24 12.03 14.57
CA SER A 56 -11.89 12.21 14.03
C SER A 56 -11.27 13.58 14.36
N MET A 57 -12.08 14.58 14.73
CA MET A 57 -11.55 15.85 15.22
C MET A 57 -11.03 15.74 16.65
N VAL A 58 -11.56 14.80 17.45
CA VAL A 58 -11.20 14.63 18.86
C VAL A 58 -10.15 13.52 19.05
N PHE A 59 -10.20 12.48 18.22
CA PHE A 59 -9.33 11.32 18.33
C PHE A 59 -8.53 11.09 17.05
N GLU A 60 -7.24 10.78 17.19
CA GLU A 60 -6.43 10.31 16.08
C GLU A 60 -6.84 8.87 15.71
N ARG A 61 -7.24 8.67 14.45
CA ARG A 61 -7.57 7.35 13.87
C ARG A 61 -8.64 6.56 14.67
N PRO A 62 -9.85 7.12 14.91
CA PRO A 62 -10.87 6.50 15.77
C PRO A 62 -11.35 5.15 15.23
N PHE A 63 -11.44 5.00 13.91
CA PHE A 63 -11.81 3.72 13.29
C PHE A 63 -10.81 2.60 13.65
N CYS A 64 -9.52 2.86 13.44
CA CYS A 64 -8.47 1.86 13.65
C CYS A 64 -8.33 1.48 15.13
N ASN A 65 -8.59 2.43 16.03
CA ASN A 65 -8.51 2.22 17.47
C ASN A 65 -9.69 1.42 18.02
N TYR A 66 -10.92 1.65 17.52
CA TYR A 66 -12.13 1.18 18.21
C TYR A 66 -13.11 0.36 17.37
N LEU A 67 -13.19 0.58 16.05
CA LEU A 67 -14.25 0.02 15.20
C LEU A 67 -13.75 -0.94 14.12
N CYS A 68 -12.45 -0.91 13.81
CA CYS A 68 -11.89 -1.68 12.71
C CYS A 68 -11.77 -3.17 13.09
N ILE A 69 -12.72 -3.97 12.60
CA ILE A 69 -12.73 -5.44 12.74
C ILE A 69 -11.52 -6.07 12.04
N GLU A 70 -11.16 -5.59 10.85
CA GLU A 70 -9.94 -6.04 10.15
C GLU A 70 -8.68 -5.72 10.95
N GLY A 71 -8.62 -4.54 11.58
CA GLY A 71 -7.55 -4.17 12.50
C GLY A 71 -7.49 -5.05 13.75
N ALA A 72 -8.63 -5.59 14.21
CA ALA A 72 -8.67 -6.57 15.28
C ALA A 72 -8.11 -7.93 14.82
N LYS A 73 -8.49 -8.43 13.65
CA LYS A 73 -7.93 -9.67 13.06
C LYS A 73 -6.42 -9.57 12.88
N LEU A 74 -5.95 -8.50 12.23
CA LEU A 74 -4.53 -8.25 12.00
C LEU A 74 -3.77 -8.00 13.32
N GLY A 75 -4.41 -7.39 14.32
CA GLY A 75 -3.83 -7.20 15.65
C GLY A 75 -3.54 -8.51 16.38
N VAL A 76 -4.43 -9.51 16.26
CA VAL A 76 -4.23 -10.86 16.82
C VAL A 76 -3.06 -11.56 16.13
N LEU A 77 -2.99 -11.49 14.81
CA LEU A 77 -1.84 -12.02 14.05
C LEU A 77 -0.54 -11.25 14.37
N GLY A 78 -0.64 -9.95 14.63
CA GLY A 78 0.46 -9.07 14.98
C GLY A 78 1.19 -9.45 16.27
N THR A 79 0.59 -10.29 17.13
CA THR A 79 1.27 -10.86 18.31
C THR A 79 2.44 -11.78 17.94
N LEU A 80 2.45 -12.33 16.72
CA LEU A 80 3.51 -13.20 16.18
C LEU A 80 4.63 -12.42 15.49
N ARG A 81 4.62 -11.08 15.54
CA ARG A 81 5.62 -10.28 14.83
C ARG A 81 7.05 -10.51 15.34
N PRO A 82 8.03 -10.69 14.44
CA PRO A 82 9.44 -10.83 14.82
C PRO A 82 10.07 -9.48 15.18
N ILE A 83 9.64 -8.39 14.56
CA ILE A 83 10.17 -7.04 14.80
C ILE A 83 9.32 -6.35 15.87
N THR A 84 9.94 -5.95 16.98
CA THR A 84 9.27 -5.24 18.08
C THR A 84 10.14 -4.14 18.65
N ILE A 85 9.50 -3.21 19.34
CA ILE A 85 10.16 -2.14 20.09
C ILE A 85 10.46 -2.68 21.50
N ILE A 86 11.71 -2.54 21.93
CA ILE A 86 12.21 -2.97 23.24
C ILE A 86 12.64 -1.72 24.01
N ARG A 87 12.17 -1.62 25.26
CA ARG A 87 12.51 -0.56 26.20
C ARG A 87 13.64 -1.04 27.12
N ASN A 88 14.69 -0.24 27.24
CA ASN A 88 15.67 -0.37 28.31
C ASN A 88 15.15 0.40 29.53
N GLU A 89 14.92 -0.30 30.64
CA GLU A 89 14.39 0.29 31.86
C GLU A 89 15.42 1.17 32.57
N GLU A 90 16.70 0.82 32.50
CA GLU A 90 17.79 1.52 33.18
C GLU A 90 18.02 2.94 32.64
N SER A 91 17.91 3.11 31.32
CA SER A 91 18.08 4.43 30.69
C SER A 91 16.80 5.25 30.67
N CYS A 92 15.66 4.71 31.12
CA CYS A 92 14.37 5.37 30.96
C CYS A 92 14.06 6.35 32.10
N ILE A 93 13.96 7.64 31.78
CA ILE A 93 13.61 8.72 32.73
C ILE A 93 12.10 8.83 33.06
N GLY A 94 11.25 7.88 32.64
CA GLY A 94 9.82 7.87 33.02
C GLY A 94 8.92 8.98 32.43
N CYS A 95 9.38 9.78 31.46
CA CYS A 95 8.65 10.96 30.95
C CYS A 95 7.30 10.66 30.22
N SER A 96 7.04 9.39 29.89
CA SER A 96 5.81 8.92 29.19
C SER A 96 5.49 9.64 27.87
N LYS A 97 6.47 10.28 27.23
CA LYS A 97 6.29 10.96 25.93
C LYS A 97 5.94 9.97 24.81
N CYS A 98 6.48 8.75 24.89
CA CYS A 98 6.17 7.65 23.97
C CYS A 98 4.69 7.25 23.97
N ASN A 99 3.96 7.43 25.08
CA ASN A 99 2.52 7.18 25.15
C ASN A 99 1.75 8.25 24.39
N ARG A 100 2.12 9.53 24.60
CA ARG A 100 1.43 10.69 24.04
C ARG A 100 1.56 10.80 22.53
N VAL A 101 2.69 10.34 21.98
CA VAL A 101 2.95 10.36 20.53
C VAL A 101 2.43 9.11 19.82
N CYS A 102 1.93 8.11 20.53
CA CYS A 102 1.48 6.87 19.90
C CYS A 102 0.11 7.09 19.25
N PRO A 103 -0.01 7.03 17.90
CA PRO A 103 -1.30 7.27 17.22
C PRO A 103 -2.33 6.15 17.51
N MET A 104 -1.85 5.01 18.03
CA MET A 104 -2.69 3.88 18.43
C MET A 104 -3.05 3.91 19.92
N ASN A 105 -2.73 5.01 20.62
CA ASN A 105 -3.01 5.25 22.03
C ASN A 105 -2.53 4.10 22.96
N ILE A 106 -1.34 3.56 22.68
CA ILE A 106 -0.76 2.44 23.42
C ILE A 106 0.08 2.99 24.57
N ASN A 107 -0.02 2.36 25.74
CA ASN A 107 0.91 2.62 26.84
C ASN A 107 2.26 1.95 26.55
N VAL A 108 3.11 2.58 25.76
CA VAL A 108 4.46 2.12 25.43
C VAL A 108 5.36 2.07 26.68
N ALA A 109 5.24 3.05 27.58
CA ALA A 109 6.07 3.15 28.76
C ALA A 109 5.92 1.97 29.73
N SER A 110 4.72 1.38 29.84
CA SER A 110 4.47 0.25 30.75
C SER A 110 4.94 -1.10 30.23
N HIS A 111 5.44 -1.18 28.99
CA HIS A 111 5.83 -2.45 28.37
C HIS A 111 7.36 -2.50 28.19
N GLY A 112 8.02 -3.53 28.73
CA GLY A 112 9.43 -3.81 28.43
C GLY A 112 9.64 -4.20 26.96
N GLN A 113 8.73 -5.02 26.41
CA GLN A 113 8.61 -5.26 24.97
C GLN A 113 7.21 -4.86 24.53
N VAL A 114 7.11 -3.98 23.54
CA VAL A 114 5.82 -3.46 23.06
C VAL A 114 5.11 -4.53 22.24
N ARG A 115 4.47 -5.51 22.89
CA ARG A 115 3.67 -6.59 22.28
C ARG A 115 2.16 -6.35 22.35
N SER A 116 1.75 -5.08 22.35
CA SER A 116 0.33 -4.74 22.22
C SER A 116 -0.19 -5.13 20.84
N LEU A 117 -1.39 -5.74 20.81
CA LEU A 117 -2.13 -6.08 19.60
C LEU A 117 -2.60 -4.84 18.80
N GLN A 118 -2.47 -3.64 19.38
CA GLN A 118 -2.77 -2.38 18.70
C GLN A 118 -1.55 -1.78 18.00
N CYS A 119 -0.34 -2.23 18.31
CA CYS A 119 0.86 -1.62 17.76
C CYS A 119 1.00 -2.01 16.28
N ILE A 120 1.17 -1.00 15.42
CA ILE A 120 1.36 -1.16 13.97
C ILE A 120 2.83 -1.00 13.55
N ASN A 121 3.78 -0.99 14.51
CA ASN A 121 5.20 -0.78 14.28
C ASN A 121 5.54 0.49 13.48
N CYS A 122 4.81 1.59 13.69
CA CYS A 122 5.08 2.88 13.02
C CYS A 122 6.34 3.61 13.51
N MET A 123 6.93 3.18 14.63
CA MET A 123 8.18 3.70 15.22
C MET A 123 8.16 5.17 15.70
N GLU A 124 7.01 5.84 15.68
CA GLU A 124 6.87 7.23 16.16
C GLU A 124 7.37 7.42 17.61
N CYS A 125 7.12 6.43 18.48
CA CYS A 125 7.57 6.49 19.87
C CYS A 125 9.09 6.39 20.03
N VAL A 126 9.79 5.74 19.10
CA VAL A 126 11.27 5.68 19.06
C VAL A 126 11.80 7.05 18.65
N ALA A 127 11.22 7.65 17.60
CA ALA A 127 11.64 8.96 17.10
C ALA A 127 11.44 10.10 18.12
N ALA A 128 10.34 10.08 18.88
CA ALA A 128 10.03 11.10 19.86
C ALA A 128 10.70 10.92 21.25
N CYS A 129 11.39 9.79 21.48
CA CYS A 129 12.02 9.52 22.77
C CYS A 129 13.17 10.51 23.03
N PRO A 130 13.21 11.20 24.19
CA PRO A 130 14.29 12.14 24.50
C PRO A 130 15.64 11.44 24.70
N GLU A 131 15.62 10.19 25.19
CA GLU A 131 16.82 9.40 25.44
C GLU A 131 17.01 8.36 24.32
N LYS A 132 18.01 8.58 23.45
CA LYS A 132 18.23 7.82 22.21
C LYS A 132 18.45 6.32 22.44
N ASN A 133 18.92 5.93 23.63
CA ASN A 133 19.21 4.54 23.96
C ASN A 133 18.07 3.79 24.65
N THR A 134 16.96 4.48 24.97
CA THR A 134 15.87 3.89 25.77
C THR A 134 14.94 3.01 24.97
N LEU A 135 14.57 3.40 23.75
CA LEU A 135 13.68 2.62 22.89
C LEU A 135 14.47 2.17 21.65
N LYS A 136 14.60 0.85 21.47
CA LYS A 136 15.30 0.26 20.33
C LYS A 136 14.39 -0.69 19.57
N VAL A 137 14.51 -0.71 18.25
CA VAL A 137 13.86 -1.72 17.42
C VAL A 137 14.79 -2.92 17.36
N ASN A 138 14.27 -4.10 17.70
CA ASN A 138 15.04 -5.33 17.62
C ASN A 138 14.16 -6.48 17.10
N VAL A 139 14.81 -7.49 16.55
CA VAL A 139 14.18 -8.74 16.14
C VAL A 139 14.19 -9.67 17.33
N VAL A 140 13.01 -10.07 17.80
CA VAL A 140 12.90 -11.12 18.81
C VAL A 140 12.90 -12.46 18.07
N PRO A 141 13.84 -13.39 18.39
CA PRO A 141 13.86 -14.69 17.76
C PRO A 141 12.54 -15.42 18.03
N ILE A 142 11.94 -15.96 16.96
CA ILE A 142 10.71 -16.75 17.06
C ILE A 142 11.01 -17.97 17.94
N LYS A 143 10.29 -18.08 19.07
CA LYS A 143 10.39 -19.25 19.94
C LYS A 143 9.98 -20.48 19.11
N LYS A 144 10.83 -21.52 19.04
CA LYS A 144 10.52 -22.76 18.32
C LYS A 144 9.17 -23.30 18.79
N VAL A 145 8.17 -23.28 17.90
CA VAL A 145 6.84 -23.81 18.16
C VAL A 145 6.93 -25.34 18.18
N ASN A 146 6.26 -25.99 19.15
CA ASN A 146 6.29 -27.44 19.27
C ASN A 146 5.62 -28.10 18.04
N LYS A 147 6.28 -29.08 17.43
CA LYS A 147 5.77 -29.84 16.27
C LYS A 147 4.37 -30.40 16.50
N LYS A 148 4.02 -30.79 17.74
CA LYS A 148 2.67 -31.28 18.10
C LYS A 148 1.58 -30.21 17.97
N VAL A 149 1.90 -28.95 18.30
CA VAL A 149 0.97 -27.80 18.20
C VAL A 149 0.76 -27.39 16.74
N VAL A 150 1.81 -27.45 15.93
CA VAL A 150 1.71 -27.20 14.48
C VAL A 150 0.84 -28.27 13.82
N LEU A 151 1.04 -29.53 14.19
CA LEU A 151 0.24 -30.64 13.68
C LEU A 151 -1.23 -30.51 14.08
N SER A 152 -1.53 -30.12 15.33
CA SER A 152 -2.92 -29.94 15.79
C SER A 152 -3.62 -28.75 15.14
N LEU A 153 -2.93 -27.63 14.93
CA LEU A 153 -3.51 -26.47 14.24
C LEU A 153 -3.78 -26.77 12.77
N SER A 154 -2.88 -27.54 12.12
CA SER A 154 -3.06 -27.97 10.73
C SER A 154 -4.24 -28.92 10.56
N THR A 155 -4.45 -29.86 11.50
CA THR A 155 -5.61 -30.77 11.45
C THR A 155 -6.92 -30.04 11.74
N ILE A 156 -6.94 -29.11 12.69
CA ILE A 156 -8.12 -28.28 12.99
C ILE A 156 -8.47 -27.38 11.79
N ALA A 157 -7.49 -26.74 11.16
CA ALA A 157 -7.70 -25.95 9.96
C ALA A 157 -8.23 -26.79 8.80
N PHE A 158 -7.67 -27.98 8.59
CA PHE A 158 -8.13 -28.92 7.56
C PHE A 158 -9.58 -29.38 7.82
N LEU A 159 -9.92 -29.74 9.06
CA LEU A 159 -11.28 -30.11 9.45
C LEU A 159 -12.27 -28.95 9.31
N PHE A 160 -11.85 -27.72 9.61
CA PHE A 160 -12.67 -26.51 9.40
C PHE A 160 -12.91 -26.23 7.91
N ILE A 161 -11.89 -26.40 7.07
CA ILE A 161 -12.00 -26.26 5.61
C ILE A 161 -12.92 -27.35 5.03
N VAL A 162 -12.80 -28.60 5.50
CA VAL A 162 -13.69 -29.69 5.07
C VAL A 162 -15.13 -29.45 5.54
N TYR A 163 -15.33 -29.00 6.77
CA TYR A 163 -16.66 -28.70 7.33
C TYR A 163 -17.35 -27.52 6.63
N THR A 164 -16.59 -26.47 6.31
CA THR A 164 -17.09 -25.31 5.56
C THR A 164 -17.28 -25.64 4.07
N GLY A 165 -16.42 -26.47 3.48
CA GLY A 165 -16.53 -26.99 2.11
C GLY A 165 -17.73 -27.93 1.91
N LEU A 166 -18.13 -28.68 2.94
CA LEU A 166 -19.35 -29.52 2.92
C LEU A 166 -20.65 -28.70 2.92
N ASN A 167 -20.63 -27.45 3.39
CA ASN A 167 -21.81 -26.59 3.53
C ASN A 167 -21.84 -25.38 2.57
N SER A 168 -20.89 -25.27 1.64
CA SER A 168 -20.80 -24.12 0.75
C SER A 168 -20.86 -24.51 -0.72
N SER A 169 -22.06 -24.41 -1.30
CA SER A 169 -22.22 -24.09 -2.72
C SER A 169 -21.47 -22.81 -3.13
N SER A 170 -21.04 -21.98 -2.16
CA SER A 170 -20.31 -20.73 -2.38
C SER A 170 -18.79 -20.87 -2.62
N LEU A 171 -18.16 -22.03 -2.32
CA LEU A 171 -16.75 -22.25 -2.69
C LEU A 171 -16.59 -22.49 -4.21
N PHE A 172 -17.60 -23.07 -4.85
CA PHE A 172 -17.62 -23.26 -6.31
C PHE A 172 -17.83 -21.93 -7.06
N GLU A 173 -18.66 -21.02 -6.54
CA GLU A 173 -18.80 -19.65 -7.10
C GLU A 173 -17.52 -18.80 -6.97
N ILE A 174 -16.73 -18.96 -5.89
CA ILE A 174 -15.45 -18.25 -5.73
C ILE A 174 -14.39 -18.79 -6.71
N LEU A 175 -14.41 -20.09 -7.01
CA LEU A 175 -13.54 -20.68 -8.02
C LEU A 175 -13.93 -20.27 -9.44
N GLU A 176 -15.21 -20.08 -9.73
CA GLU A 176 -15.67 -19.58 -11.04
C GLU A 176 -15.46 -18.06 -11.22
N ARG A 177 -15.55 -17.25 -10.15
CA ARG A 177 -15.25 -15.80 -10.26
C ARG A 177 -13.78 -15.50 -10.57
N ASN A 178 -12.87 -16.44 -10.31
CA ASN A 178 -11.46 -16.33 -10.70
C ASN A 178 -11.19 -16.73 -12.17
N ASN A 179 -12.18 -17.28 -12.89
CA ASN A 179 -12.02 -17.76 -14.27
C ASN A 179 -12.67 -16.84 -15.32
N THR A 180 -13.14 -15.66 -14.93
CA THR A 180 -13.50 -14.58 -15.87
C THR A 180 -12.73 -13.30 -15.52
N ILE A 181 -11.40 -13.43 -15.51
CA ILE A 181 -10.53 -12.28 -15.78
C ILE A 181 -10.50 -12.13 -17.31
N PRO A 182 -10.76 -10.94 -17.89
CA PRO A 182 -10.42 -10.69 -19.28
C PRO A 182 -8.91 -10.89 -19.44
N VAL A 183 -8.56 -11.99 -20.13
CA VAL A 183 -7.21 -12.32 -20.54
C VAL A 183 -6.70 -11.21 -21.45
N SER A 184 -5.88 -10.33 -20.89
CA SER A 184 -4.84 -9.64 -21.65
C SER A 184 -3.50 -10.28 -21.26
N ALA A 185 -3.16 -11.27 -22.08
CA ALA A 185 -1.85 -11.83 -22.38
C ALA A 185 -1.04 -12.60 -21.29
N PRO A 186 -0.39 -13.70 -21.68
CA PRO A 186 0.35 -14.58 -20.78
C PRO A 186 1.67 -13.96 -20.32
N VAL A 187 1.94 -14.10 -19.02
CA VAL A 187 3.29 -13.98 -18.45
C VAL A 187 4.07 -15.23 -18.86
N SER A 188 4.84 -15.12 -19.95
CA SER A 188 5.94 -16.03 -20.22
C SER A 188 7.18 -15.51 -19.49
N THR A 189 7.40 -15.99 -18.28
CA THR A 189 8.72 -15.92 -17.63
C THR A 189 9.54 -17.10 -18.15
N THR A 190 10.32 -16.86 -19.20
CA THR A 190 11.47 -17.72 -19.49
C THR A 190 12.63 -17.18 -18.67
N ILE A 191 12.93 -17.85 -17.56
CA ILE A 191 14.24 -17.76 -16.93
C ILE A 191 15.19 -18.56 -17.83
N THR A 192 15.93 -17.85 -18.67
CA THR A 192 17.27 -18.28 -19.05
C THR A 192 18.21 -17.20 -18.55
N GLY A 193 18.98 -17.55 -17.52
CA GLY A 193 20.22 -16.84 -17.25
C GLY A 193 21.10 -16.92 -18.48
N GLU A 194 21.72 -15.80 -18.81
CA GLU A 194 23.15 -15.72 -19.06
C GLU A 194 23.53 -14.24 -18.91
N ALA A 195 24.59 -13.96 -18.17
CA ALA A 195 25.03 -12.61 -17.90
C ALA A 195 25.52 -11.92 -19.18
N ALA A 196 24.98 -10.73 -19.47
CA ALA A 196 25.70 -9.69 -20.19
C ALA A 196 25.53 -8.40 -19.40
N ALA A 197 26.63 -7.89 -18.87
CA ALA A 197 26.66 -6.62 -18.18
C ALA A 197 26.08 -5.50 -19.06
N GLY A 198 25.10 -4.76 -18.51
CA GLY A 198 25.26 -3.30 -18.45
C GLY A 198 24.48 -2.39 -19.39
N TYR A 199 23.42 -2.83 -20.09
CA TYR A 199 22.76 -1.95 -21.09
C TYR A 199 21.23 -1.82 -20.98
N GLY A 200 20.57 -2.65 -20.15
CA GLY A 200 19.14 -2.50 -19.80
C GLY A 200 18.17 -2.33 -21.00
N ASP A 201 17.19 -1.43 -20.86
CA ASP A 201 16.18 -1.12 -21.88
C ASP A 201 16.76 -0.38 -23.10
N ALA A 202 17.99 0.14 -23.02
CA ALA A 202 18.66 0.82 -24.14
C ALA A 202 19.55 -0.10 -25.01
N VAL A 203 19.53 -1.42 -24.77
CA VAL A 203 20.25 -2.41 -25.58
C VAL A 203 19.87 -2.31 -27.06
N GLY A 204 20.88 -2.21 -27.92
CA GLY A 204 20.72 -2.17 -29.38
C GLY A 204 20.20 -0.85 -29.93
N ILE A 205 20.07 0.19 -29.09
CA ILE A 205 19.72 1.54 -29.51
C ILE A 205 21.01 2.30 -29.85
N ALA A 206 21.00 3.03 -30.97
CA ALA A 206 22.13 3.87 -31.38
C ALA A 206 22.31 5.07 -30.45
N ASP A 207 23.52 5.63 -30.44
CA ASP A 207 23.79 6.84 -29.64
C ASP A 207 23.04 8.03 -30.24
N GLY A 208 22.26 8.73 -29.41
CA GLY A 208 21.38 9.80 -29.87
C GLY A 208 20.46 10.35 -28.80
N VAL A 209 19.70 11.38 -29.18
CA VAL A 209 18.62 11.94 -28.36
C VAL A 209 17.30 11.56 -29.01
N TYR A 210 16.43 10.96 -28.22
CA TYR A 210 15.15 10.41 -28.68
C TYR A 210 14.00 11.05 -27.94
N GLU A 211 12.97 11.42 -28.68
CA GLU A 211 11.77 12.02 -28.13
C GLU A 211 10.66 10.98 -27.97
N GLY A 212 9.99 11.03 -26.82
CA GLY A 212 8.82 10.25 -26.54
C GLY A 212 7.77 11.08 -25.81
N THR A 213 6.51 10.72 -26.02
CA THR A 213 5.38 11.38 -25.36
C THR A 213 4.77 10.48 -24.31
N GLY A 214 4.39 11.05 -23.17
CA GLY A 214 3.63 10.34 -22.14
C GLY A 214 2.50 11.18 -21.60
N THR A 215 1.53 10.54 -20.96
CA THR A 215 0.34 11.22 -20.41
C THR A 215 0.53 11.43 -18.91
N GLY A 216 0.62 12.68 -18.49
CA GLY A 216 0.64 13.10 -17.08
C GLY A 216 -0.74 13.30 -16.47
N PHE A 217 -0.80 14.04 -15.36
CA PHE A 217 -2.05 14.33 -14.66
C PHE A 217 -2.95 15.31 -15.44
N ARG A 218 -2.37 16.39 -15.97
CA ARG A 218 -3.08 17.50 -16.64
C ARG A 218 -3.01 17.46 -18.17
N GLY A 219 -2.36 16.45 -18.73
CA GLY A 219 -2.21 16.33 -20.17
C GLY A 219 -0.94 15.62 -20.58
N GLN A 220 -0.62 15.73 -21.86
CA GLN A 220 0.55 15.11 -22.44
C GLN A 220 1.82 15.87 -22.08
N MET A 221 2.89 15.13 -21.80
CA MET A 221 4.25 15.64 -21.60
C MET A 221 5.20 15.04 -22.65
N THR A 222 6.22 15.80 -22.99
CA THR A 222 7.28 15.40 -23.93
C THR A 222 8.55 15.15 -23.16
N VAL A 223 9.16 13.99 -23.38
CA VAL A 223 10.38 13.54 -22.72
C VAL A 223 11.46 13.27 -23.77
N GLU A 224 12.62 13.87 -23.58
CA GLU A 224 13.83 13.59 -24.35
C GLU A 224 14.75 12.67 -23.54
N VAL A 225 15.24 11.61 -24.20
CA VAL A 225 16.11 10.62 -23.59
C VAL A 225 17.41 10.55 -24.39
N THR A 226 18.54 10.78 -23.73
CA THR A 226 19.86 10.64 -24.34
C THR A 226 20.42 9.24 -24.09
N VAL A 227 20.65 8.50 -25.16
CA VAL A 227 21.30 7.19 -25.13
C VAL A 227 22.75 7.35 -25.60
N LYS A 228 23.69 6.81 -24.82
CA LYS A 228 25.11 6.71 -25.21
C LYS A 228 25.66 5.36 -24.82
N SER A 229 26.39 4.72 -25.72
CA SER A 229 26.93 3.37 -25.53
C SER A 229 25.86 2.40 -25.04
N GLN A 230 24.66 2.44 -25.64
CA GLN A 230 23.51 1.61 -25.24
C GLN A 230 23.06 1.78 -23.78
N GLN A 231 23.30 2.95 -23.17
CA GLN A 231 22.85 3.30 -21.83
C GLN A 231 22.05 4.61 -21.82
N ILE A 232 21.03 4.67 -20.98
CA ILE A 232 20.27 5.88 -20.68
C ILE A 232 21.15 6.77 -19.80
N THR A 233 21.59 7.91 -20.35
CA THR A 233 22.51 8.83 -19.66
C THR A 233 21.84 10.09 -19.14
N GLN A 234 20.80 10.57 -19.84
CA GLN A 234 20.07 11.77 -19.46
C GLN A 234 18.61 11.64 -19.88
N ILE A 235 17.73 12.17 -19.04
CA ILE A 235 16.29 12.26 -19.29
C ILE A 235 15.89 13.70 -18.99
N GLU A 236 15.22 14.34 -19.92
CA GLU A 236 14.75 15.72 -19.78
C GLU A 236 13.28 15.81 -20.21
N VAL A 237 12.46 16.56 -19.47
CA VAL A 237 11.07 16.80 -19.86
C VAL A 237 10.96 18.22 -20.40
N THR A 238 10.86 18.33 -21.72
CA THR A 238 10.84 19.62 -22.43
C THR A 238 9.49 20.31 -22.37
N LYS A 239 8.40 19.54 -22.20
CA LYS A 239 7.04 20.06 -22.12
C LYS A 239 6.23 19.29 -21.10
N THR A 240 5.59 20.00 -20.17
CA THR A 240 4.64 19.42 -19.20
C THR A 240 3.55 20.43 -18.84
N THR A 241 2.35 19.95 -18.55
CA THR A 241 1.21 20.75 -18.07
C THR A 241 0.85 20.47 -16.61
N ASP A 242 1.58 19.57 -15.95
CA ASP A 242 1.36 19.15 -14.56
C ASP A 242 1.76 20.24 -13.55
N ASP A 243 1.20 20.16 -12.34
CA ASP A 243 1.58 21.06 -11.25
C ASP A 243 3.04 20.82 -10.83
N ALA A 244 3.86 21.88 -10.86
CA ALA A 244 5.31 21.81 -10.63
C ALA A 244 5.69 21.07 -9.34
N LYS A 245 4.92 21.23 -8.25
CA LYS A 245 5.18 20.56 -6.98
C LYS A 245 5.17 19.03 -7.09
N TRP A 246 4.18 18.47 -7.78
CA TRP A 246 4.03 17.03 -7.93
C TRP A 246 4.93 16.50 -9.04
N PHE A 247 5.05 17.26 -10.13
CA PHE A 247 5.95 16.96 -11.23
C PHE A 247 7.40 16.86 -10.76
N ASN A 248 7.94 17.85 -10.03
CA ASN A 248 9.34 17.85 -9.58
C ASN A 248 9.66 16.67 -8.64
N ARG A 249 8.68 16.28 -7.81
CA ARG A 249 8.80 15.12 -6.92
C ARG A 249 8.86 13.82 -7.73
N ALA A 250 8.01 13.67 -8.74
CA ALA A 250 8.06 12.52 -9.64
C ALA A 250 9.35 12.51 -10.46
N TYR A 251 9.69 13.64 -11.10
CA TYR A 251 10.85 13.81 -11.97
C TYR A 251 12.15 13.40 -11.31
N SER A 252 12.47 13.96 -10.13
CA SER A 252 13.72 13.67 -9.42
C SER A 252 13.90 12.19 -9.06
N ILE A 253 12.83 11.52 -8.64
CA ILE A 253 12.90 10.12 -8.19
C ILE A 253 12.86 9.16 -9.38
N ILE A 254 11.96 9.39 -10.34
CA ILE A 254 11.76 8.51 -11.49
C ILE A 254 12.97 8.54 -12.41
N THR A 255 13.48 9.72 -12.78
CA THR A 255 14.65 9.81 -13.67
C THR A 255 15.89 9.16 -13.05
N SER A 256 16.12 9.38 -11.75
CA SER A 256 17.20 8.73 -11.00
C SER A 256 17.07 7.21 -10.99
N ASN A 257 15.87 6.69 -10.73
CA ASN A 257 15.62 5.25 -10.74
C ASN A 257 15.77 4.63 -12.14
N ILE A 258 15.34 5.33 -13.20
CA ILE A 258 15.48 4.85 -14.58
C ILE A 258 16.96 4.80 -14.97
N ILE A 259 17.74 5.85 -14.70
CA ILE A 259 19.17 5.87 -15.02
C ILE A 259 19.92 4.82 -14.20
N LYS A 260 19.56 4.65 -12.93
CA LYS A 260 20.20 3.65 -12.05
C LYS A 260 19.89 2.21 -12.47
N ASN A 261 18.65 1.92 -12.80
CA ASN A 261 18.20 0.57 -13.15
C ASN A 261 18.32 0.27 -14.64
N GLN A 262 18.65 1.29 -15.45
CA GLN A 262 18.64 1.23 -16.92
C GLN A 262 17.33 0.66 -17.47
N SER A 263 16.19 1.01 -16.86
CA SER A 263 14.88 0.54 -17.30
C SER A 263 13.80 1.60 -17.12
N ALA A 264 12.90 1.71 -18.09
CA ALA A 264 11.74 2.60 -18.07
C ALA A 264 10.64 2.10 -17.11
N ASP A 265 10.62 0.80 -16.79
CA ASP A 265 9.62 0.22 -15.88
C ASP A 265 10.07 0.27 -14.40
N VAL A 266 9.98 1.46 -13.81
CA VAL A 266 10.30 1.70 -12.39
C VAL A 266 9.06 1.93 -11.53
N GLU A 267 9.17 1.79 -10.21
CA GLU A 267 8.06 2.04 -9.30
C GLU A 267 7.62 3.52 -9.32
N VAL A 268 6.30 3.75 -9.29
CA VAL A 268 5.69 5.08 -9.26
C VAL A 268 5.86 5.75 -7.90
N VAL A 269 5.92 7.08 -7.87
CA VAL A 269 6.05 7.84 -6.61
C VAL A 269 4.69 8.06 -5.96
N SER A 270 4.57 7.65 -4.69
CA SER A 270 3.36 7.90 -3.90
C SER A 270 3.00 9.40 -3.84
N GLY A 271 1.75 9.71 -4.17
CA GLY A 271 1.23 11.09 -4.25
C GLY A 271 1.54 11.84 -5.54
N ALA A 272 2.29 11.24 -6.47
CA ALA A 272 2.59 11.79 -7.79
C ALA A 272 2.49 10.69 -8.89
N THR A 273 1.50 9.81 -8.76
CA THR A 273 1.34 8.60 -9.59
C THR A 273 1.17 8.92 -11.08
N TYR A 274 0.29 9.87 -11.42
CA TYR A 274 0.02 10.25 -12.81
C TYR A 274 1.24 10.88 -13.48
N SER A 275 1.92 11.81 -12.81
CA SER A 275 3.17 12.39 -13.31
C SER A 275 4.28 11.35 -13.44
N SER A 276 4.35 10.40 -12.50
CA SER A 276 5.30 9.28 -12.58
C SER A 276 5.03 8.39 -13.79
N MET A 277 3.76 8.07 -14.05
CA MET A 277 3.36 7.27 -15.22
C MET A 277 3.63 8.00 -16.53
N GLY A 278 3.36 9.30 -16.60
CA GLY A 278 3.67 10.11 -17.79
C GLY A 278 5.16 10.12 -18.12
N ILE A 279 6.03 10.21 -17.12
CA ILE A 279 7.49 10.15 -17.34
C ILE A 279 7.91 8.75 -17.80
N LYS A 280 7.43 7.69 -17.13
CA LYS A 280 7.74 6.29 -17.52
C LYS A 280 7.30 6.00 -18.96
N GLU A 281 6.07 6.38 -19.31
CA GLU A 281 5.49 6.21 -20.64
C GLU A 281 6.27 7.02 -21.68
N GLY A 282 6.62 8.27 -21.39
CA GLY A 282 7.43 9.10 -22.27
C GLY A 282 8.79 8.50 -22.55
N VAL A 283 9.49 8.01 -21.52
CA VAL A 283 10.79 7.33 -21.68
C VAL A 283 10.65 6.03 -22.47
N ALA A 284 9.66 5.19 -22.16
CA ALA A 284 9.42 3.94 -22.90
C ALA A 284 9.14 4.22 -24.38
N ASN A 285 8.29 5.21 -24.69
CA ASN A 285 7.99 5.60 -26.06
C ASN A 285 9.20 6.18 -26.78
N ALA A 286 10.06 6.97 -26.10
CA ALA A 286 11.30 7.48 -26.68
C ALA A 286 12.23 6.33 -27.10
N LEU A 287 12.40 5.33 -26.24
CA LEU A 287 13.26 4.17 -26.52
C LEU A 287 12.67 3.25 -27.59
N ILE A 288 11.34 3.08 -27.64
CA ILE A 288 10.65 2.34 -28.70
C ILE A 288 10.81 3.05 -30.04
N ASN A 289 10.63 4.38 -30.09
CA ASN A 289 10.85 5.20 -31.28
C ASN A 289 12.32 5.12 -31.76
N ALA A 290 13.25 4.93 -30.84
CA ALA A 290 14.67 4.72 -31.10
C ALA A 290 15.03 3.32 -31.65
N GLY A 291 14.04 2.41 -31.76
CA GLY A 291 14.24 1.04 -32.23
C GLY A 291 14.56 0.01 -31.13
N GLY A 292 14.35 0.36 -29.86
CA GLY A 292 14.59 -0.52 -28.71
C GLY A 292 13.69 -1.75 -28.74
N LYS A 293 14.28 -2.95 -28.83
CA LYS A 293 13.55 -4.23 -28.88
C LYS A 293 13.27 -4.83 -27.50
N SER A 294 14.01 -4.42 -26.48
CA SER A 294 13.87 -4.89 -25.10
C SER A 294 12.80 -4.13 -24.31
N VAL A 295 12.37 -2.96 -24.80
CA VAL A 295 11.46 -2.05 -24.08
C VAL A 295 10.01 -2.48 -24.25
N LYS A 296 9.29 -2.64 -23.13
CA LYS A 296 7.84 -2.86 -23.15
C LYS A 296 7.11 -1.52 -23.26
N ALA A 297 6.09 -1.47 -24.13
CA ALA A 297 5.18 -0.34 -24.18
C ALA A 297 4.46 -0.19 -22.83
N ILE A 298 4.49 1.01 -22.26
CA ILE A 298 3.80 1.35 -21.01
C ILE A 298 2.57 2.16 -21.40
N VAL A 299 1.37 1.63 -21.17
CA VAL A 299 0.13 2.34 -21.43
C VAL A 299 -0.35 2.97 -20.14
N ASN A 300 -0.60 4.28 -20.15
CA ASN A 300 -1.22 4.94 -19.02
C ASN A 300 -2.75 4.76 -19.05
N ASP A 301 -3.25 3.73 -18.37
CA ASP A 301 -4.67 3.43 -18.22
C ASP A 301 -5.38 4.25 -17.14
N LEU A 302 -4.70 5.24 -16.53
CA LEU A 302 -5.33 6.06 -15.50
C LEU A 302 -6.39 7.00 -16.10
N PRO A 303 -7.52 7.22 -15.41
CA PRO A 303 -8.59 8.09 -15.91
C PRO A 303 -8.09 9.52 -16.10
N LYS A 304 -8.25 10.06 -17.31
CA LYS A 304 -7.86 11.45 -17.64
C LYS A 304 -8.77 12.43 -16.91
N GLU A 305 -8.23 13.29 -16.06
CA GLU A 305 -8.99 14.44 -15.56
C GLU A 305 -9.07 15.51 -16.65
N GLY A 306 -10.25 15.67 -17.24
CA GLY A 306 -10.52 16.68 -18.26
C GLY A 306 -11.89 17.32 -18.07
N LYS A 307 -11.87 18.59 -17.65
CA LYS A 307 -12.95 19.59 -17.72
C LYS A 307 -14.12 19.39 -16.72
N GLY A 308 -13.99 19.94 -15.51
CA GLY A 308 -15.19 20.20 -14.69
C GLY A 308 -15.05 20.36 -13.18
N GLN A 309 -13.88 20.14 -12.56
CA GLN A 309 -13.80 20.10 -11.09
C GLN A 309 -12.87 21.15 -10.45
N HIS A 310 -12.90 22.37 -10.99
CA HIS A 310 -12.52 23.55 -10.21
C HIS A 310 -13.76 24.36 -9.81
N GLY A 311 -14.64 23.71 -9.06
CA GLY A 311 -15.64 24.39 -8.23
C GLY A 311 -14.96 24.99 -7.01
N LYS A 312 -14.64 26.29 -7.11
CA LYS A 312 -14.38 27.27 -6.04
C LYS A 312 -14.08 26.69 -4.65
N ARG A 313 -12.79 26.66 -4.30
CA ARG A 313 -12.38 26.78 -2.90
C ARG A 313 -12.69 28.22 -2.44
N ARG A 314 -13.73 28.38 -1.63
CA ARG A 314 -13.84 29.41 -0.60
C ARG A 314 -14.00 28.72 0.73
#